data_AF-A0A9J8DBC2-F1
#
_entry.id   AF-A0A9J8DBC2-F1
#
_cell.length_a   1.000
_cell.length_b   1.000
_cell.length_c   1.000
_cell.angle_alpha   90.00
_cell.angle_beta   90.00
_cell.angle_gamma   90.00
#
_symmetry.space_group_name_H-M   'P 1'
#
loop_
_entity.id
_entity.type
_entity.pdbx_description
1 polymer ?
#
loop_
_entity_poly.entity_id
_entity_poly.type
_entity_poly.pdbx_seq_one_letter_code
_entity_poly.pdbx_strand_id
1 'polypeptide(L)' 'METEGKVRKCKDAVAWEAEKALSIEEVQVSPPKADEVRIKVDP' A
#
# COMPACT_ATOMS: atom_id res chain seq x y z
N MET A 1 -13.63 -8.08 -9.88
CA MET A 1 -13.14 -6.69 -9.96
C MET A 1 -13.69 -5.88 -8.79
N GLU A 2 -13.22 -6.13 -7.56
CA GLU A 2 -13.89 -5.61 -6.35
C GLU A 2 -13.22 -4.35 -5.76
N THR A 3 -11.96 -4.09 -6.10
CA THR A 3 -11.15 -3.00 -5.52
C THR A 3 -10.86 -1.85 -6.49
N GLU A 4 -11.35 -1.92 -7.72
CA GLU A 4 -11.10 -0.93 -8.77
C GLU A 4 -11.73 0.43 -8.41
N GLY A 5 -10.97 1.52 -8.59
CA GLY A 5 -11.42 2.89 -8.27
C GLY A 5 -11.56 3.23 -6.78
N LYS A 6 -11.32 2.30 -5.85
CA LYS A 6 -11.45 2.53 -4.40
C LYS A 6 -10.09 2.60 -3.70
N VAL A 7 -10.03 3.41 -2.64
CA VAL A 7 -8.93 3.39 -1.67
C VAL A 7 -8.99 2.07 -0.91
N ARG A 8 -7.87 1.34 -0.85
CA ARG A 8 -7.76 0.03 -0.18
C ARG A 8 -6.91 0.14 1.07
N LYS A 9 -7.32 -0.54 2.14
CA LYS A 9 -6.51 -0.71 3.36
C LYS A 9 -5.68 -1.98 3.26
N CYS A 10 -4.38 -1.91 3.56
CA CYS A 10 -3.51 -3.08 3.67
C CYS A 10 -2.47 -2.89 4.78
N LYS A 11 -1.91 -4.00 5.27
CA LYS A 11 -0.80 -3.97 6.22
C LYS A 11 0.50 -3.86 5.44
N ASP A 12 1.31 -2.88 5.80
CA ASP A 12 2.63 -2.65 5.22
C ASP A 12 3.66 -2.35 6.30
N ALA A 13 4.93 -2.47 5.91
CA ALA A 13 6.07 -2.13 6.75
C ALA A 13 6.57 -0.72 6.40
N VAL A 14 6.35 0.24 7.30
CA VAL A 14 6.65 1.66 7.08
C VAL A 14 7.95 2.04 7.81
N ALA A 15 8.86 2.68 7.07
CA ALA A 15 10.06 3.30 7.61
C ALA A 15 9.78 4.77 7.93
N TRP A 16 9.58 5.07 9.22
CA TRP A 16 9.35 6.44 9.67
C TRP A 16 10.62 7.26 9.81
N GLU A 17 11.72 6.62 10.18
CA GLU A 17 13.03 7.23 10.38
C GLU A 17 14.12 6.28 9.93
N ALA A 18 15.27 6.81 9.53
CA ALA A 18 16.45 6.01 9.22
C ALA A 18 16.95 5.26 10.47
N GLU A 19 17.52 4.08 10.26
CA GLU A 19 18.15 3.24 11.31
C GLU A 19 17.20 2.77 12.44
N LYS A 20 15.88 2.97 12.30
CA LYS A 20 14.87 2.39 13.18
C LYS A 20 14.24 1.13 12.57
N ALA A 21 13.71 0.28 13.43
CA ALA A 21 12.90 -0.86 13.01
C ALA A 21 11.65 -0.40 12.25
N LEU A 22 11.23 -1.19 11.26
CA LEU A 22 10.03 -0.92 10.48
C LEU A 22 8.78 -1.07 11.36
N SER A 23 7.82 -0.17 11.17
CA SER A 23 6.51 -0.24 11.80
C SER A 23 5.55 -1.04 10.92
N ILE A 24 4.90 -2.07 11.47
CA ILE A 24 3.84 -2.81 10.76
C ILE A 24 2.50 -2.16 11.07
N GLU A 25 1.90 -1.51 10.08
CA GLU A 25 0.65 -0.77 10.28
C GLU A 25 -0.28 -0.80 9.07
N GLU A 26 -1.52 -0.37 9.28
CA GLU A 26 -2.53 -0.28 8.22
C GLU A 26 -2.37 1.02 7.44
N VAL A 27 -2.06 0.90 6.15
CA VAL A 27 -1.94 2.02 5.22
C VAL A 27 -3.09 2.04 4.21
N GLN A 28 -3.36 3.22 3.67
CA GLN A 28 -4.35 3.42 2.62
C GLN A 28 -3.68 3.59 1.26
N VAL A 29 -3.97 2.68 0.33
CA VAL A 29 -3.46 2.70 -1.04
C VAL A 29 -4.54 3.18 -1.99
N SER A 30 -4.29 4.33 -2.61
CA SER A 30 -5.18 4.93 -3.60
C SER A 30 -5.34 4.06 -4.85
N PRO A 31 -6.42 4.25 -5.63
CA PRO A 31 -6.51 3.64 -6.96
C PRO A 31 -5.41 4.19 -7.88
N PRO A 32 -4.96 3.39 -8.88
CA PRO A 32 -3.99 3.86 -9.87
C PRO A 32 -4.60 4.96 -10.74
N LYS A 33 -3.78 5.93 -11.15
CA LYS A 33 -4.13 6.96 -12.14
C LYS A 33 -3.87 6.46 -13.57
N ALA A 34 -4.05 7.35 -14.55
CA ALA A 34 -3.69 7.08 -15.94
C ALA A 34 -2.22 6.64 -16.03
N ASP A 35 -1.99 5.53 -16.73
CA ASP A 35 -0.67 4.91 -16.93
C ASP A 35 0.04 4.42 -15.65
N GLU A 36 -0.68 4.26 -14.53
CA GLU A 36 -0.17 3.63 -13.31
C GLU A 36 -0.75 2.22 -13.12
N VAL A 37 -0.01 1.34 -12.42
CA VAL A 37 -0.46 -0.02 -12.08
C VAL A 37 -0.35 -0.24 -10.58
N ARG A 38 -1.45 -0.66 -9.95
CA ARG A 38 -1.46 -1.07 -8.54
C ARG A 38 -1.32 -2.60 -8.44
N ILE A 39 -0.21 -3.07 -7.87
CA ILE A 39 0.12 -4.49 -7.75
C ILE A 39 -0.21 -4.99 -6.34
N LYS A 40 -0.81 -6.17 -6.26
CA LYS A 40 -0.90 -6.92 -5.00
C LYS A 40 0.35 -7.80 -4.90
N VAL A 41 1.12 -7.61 -3.84
CA VAL A 41 2.26 -8.49 -3.54
C VAL A 41 1.69 -9.71 -2.82
N ASP A 42 1.72 -10.86 -3.49
CA ASP A 42 1.43 -12.17 -2.90
C ASP A 42 2.77 -12.90 -2.67
N PRO A 43 2.93 -13.62 -1.54
CA PRO A 43 4.11 -14.46 -1.33
C PRO A 43 4.21 -15.61 -2.33
#